data_AF-M0DGK0-F1
#
_entry.id   AF-M0DGK0-F1
#
_cell.length_a   1.000
_cell.length_b   1.000
_cell.length_c   1.000
_cell.angle_alpha   90.00
_cell.angle_beta   90.00
_cell.angle_gamma   90.00
#
_symmetry.space_group_name_H-M   'P 1'
#
loop_
_entity.id
_entity.type
_entity.pdbx_description
1 polymer ?
#
loop_
_entity_poly.entity_id
_entity_poly.type
_entity_poly.pdbx_seq_one_letter_code
_entity_poly.pdbx_strand_id
1 'polypeptide(L)'
;MCFNSVSRVDCSLVRRRYWNRDTLIIEASFVPVERAVEFKLLEGGVEPRNLPGTHPSVYTEATRRGILSEHVVENLQDLWRNHRARTYYQDGLATRERAERTYELASETHEYVVNQPAKKHECIGG
;
A
#
# COMPACT_ATOMS: atom_id res chain seq x y z
N MET A 1 19.25 3.63 -3.60
CA MET A 1 20.65 3.86 -3.17
C MET A 1 20.99 2.85 -2.09
N CYS A 2 22.06 2.06 -2.23
CA CYS A 2 22.55 1.15 -1.19
C CYS A 2 23.80 1.77 -0.55
N PHE A 3 23.79 1.97 0.75
CA PHE A 3 24.94 2.47 1.50
C PHE A 3 25.92 1.34 1.82
N ASN A 4 27.19 1.56 1.51
CA ASN A 4 28.30 0.64 1.77
C ASN A 4 28.56 0.48 3.27
N SER A 5 28.64 -0.75 3.77
CA SER A 5 29.82 -1.20 4.52
C SER A 5 29.86 -2.73 4.66
N VAL A 6 31.05 -3.28 4.36
CA VAL A 6 31.59 -4.59 4.76
C VAL A 6 30.77 -5.85 4.44
N SER A 7 30.70 -6.19 3.15
CA SER A 7 30.78 -7.56 2.60
C SER A 7 30.64 -7.42 1.09
N ARG A 8 31.49 -8.08 0.28
CA ARG A 8 31.25 -8.21 -1.16
C ARG A 8 30.05 -9.13 -1.36
N VAL A 9 28.86 -8.57 -1.12
CA VAL A 9 27.60 -9.16 -1.54
C VAL A 9 27.56 -8.98 -3.04
N ASP A 10 27.63 -10.07 -3.78
CA ASP A 10 27.40 -10.05 -5.22
C ASP A 10 25.97 -9.53 -5.46
N CYS A 11 25.87 -8.26 -5.85
CA CYS A 11 24.61 -7.60 -6.17
C CYS A 11 23.84 -8.36 -7.26
N SER A 12 24.51 -9.13 -8.13
CA SER A 12 23.83 -9.93 -9.16
C SER A 12 23.14 -11.17 -8.57
N LEU A 13 23.69 -11.74 -7.48
CA LEU A 13 23.12 -12.89 -6.77
C LEU A 13 22.00 -12.47 -5.81
N VAL A 14 22.11 -11.30 -5.17
CA VAL A 14 21.01 -10.69 -4.40
C VAL A 14 19.84 -10.30 -5.30
N ARG A 15 20.12 -9.74 -6.47
CA ARG A 15 19.11 -9.42 -7.49
C ARG A 15 18.43 -10.66 -8.08
N ARG A 16 19.05 -11.85 -7.99
CA ARG A 16 18.45 -13.13 -8.43
C ARG A 16 17.69 -13.90 -7.35
N ARG A 17 17.99 -13.70 -6.05
CA ARG A 17 17.43 -14.52 -4.95
C ARG A 17 16.49 -13.82 -3.99
N TYR A 18 16.49 -12.48 -3.90
CA TYR A 18 15.78 -11.82 -2.79
C TYR A 18 14.69 -10.82 -3.21
N TRP A 19 14.66 -10.33 -4.45
CA TRP A 19 13.59 -9.45 -4.94
C TRP A 19 13.40 -9.61 -6.45
N ASN A 20 12.31 -10.26 -6.88
CA ASN A 20 11.95 -10.27 -8.29
C ASN A 20 11.20 -8.96 -8.64
N ARG A 21 11.15 -8.60 -9.93
CA ARG A 21 10.45 -7.38 -10.41
C ARG A 21 9.01 -7.31 -9.91
N ASP A 22 8.34 -8.45 -9.83
CA ASP A 22 6.92 -8.54 -9.50
C ASP A 22 6.66 -8.23 -8.01
N THR A 23 7.54 -8.67 -7.10
CA THR A 23 7.50 -8.29 -5.67
C THR A 23 7.64 -6.78 -5.50
N LEU A 24 8.55 -6.14 -6.25
CA LEU A 24 8.69 -4.67 -6.20
C LEU A 24 7.45 -3.94 -6.69
N ILE A 25 6.83 -4.42 -7.77
CA ILE A 25 5.59 -3.84 -8.29
C ILE A 25 4.50 -3.96 -7.23
N ILE A 26 4.35 -5.11 -6.57
CA ILE A 26 3.32 -5.29 -5.55
C ILE A 26 3.55 -4.34 -4.37
N GLU A 27 4.73 -4.30 -3.77
CA GLU A 27 5.04 -3.41 -2.64
C GLU A 27 4.82 -1.94 -2.99
N ALA A 28 5.33 -1.51 -4.16
CA ALA A 28 5.16 -0.14 -4.61
C ALA A 28 3.69 0.22 -4.88
N SER A 29 2.88 -0.76 -5.30
CA SER A 29 1.45 -0.55 -5.60
C SER A 29 0.58 -0.45 -4.34
N PHE A 30 0.99 -1.03 -3.21
CA PHE A 30 0.25 -0.86 -1.95
C PHE A 30 0.33 0.57 -1.41
N VAL A 31 1.46 1.27 -1.63
CA VAL A 31 1.67 2.64 -1.15
C VAL A 31 0.57 3.62 -1.58
N PRO A 32 0.27 3.81 -2.89
CA PRO A 32 -0.77 4.74 -3.30
C PRO A 32 -2.18 4.32 -2.82
N VAL A 33 -2.46 3.02 -2.74
CA VAL A 33 -3.74 2.51 -2.19
C VAL A 33 -3.89 2.94 -0.73
N GLU A 34 -2.84 2.80 0.07
CA GLU A 34 -2.87 3.22 1.48
C GLU A 34 -2.94 4.72 1.66
N ARG A 35 -2.16 5.49 0.88
CA ARG A 35 -2.22 6.95 0.94
C ARG A 35 -3.60 7.47 0.56
N ALA A 36 -4.29 6.82 -0.38
CA ALA A 36 -5.67 7.14 -0.73
C ALA A 36 -6.64 6.91 0.45
N VAL A 37 -6.50 5.79 1.15
CA VAL A 37 -7.32 5.46 2.32
C VAL A 37 -7.04 6.44 3.47
N GLU A 38 -5.77 6.72 3.77
CA GLU A 38 -5.38 7.73 4.76
C GLU A 38 -5.91 9.12 4.41
N PHE A 39 -5.86 9.51 3.13
CA PHE A 39 -6.44 10.76 2.66
C PHE A 39 -7.94 10.83 2.95
N LYS A 40 -8.69 9.75 2.70
CA LYS A 40 -10.12 9.68 3.05
C LYS A 40 -10.38 9.71 4.55
N LEU A 41 -9.50 9.13 5.35
CA LEU A 41 -9.58 9.24 6.80
C LEU A 41 -9.41 10.69 7.27
N LEU A 42 -8.46 11.42 6.70
CA LEU A 42 -8.25 12.84 6.97
C LEU A 42 -9.46 13.70 6.53
N GLU A 43 -9.98 13.48 5.32
CA GLU A 43 -11.21 14.15 4.87
C GLU A 43 -12.43 13.83 5.74
N GLY A 44 -12.45 12.65 6.36
CA GLY A 44 -13.44 12.21 7.34
C GLY A 44 -13.19 12.71 8.76
N GLY A 45 -12.24 13.63 8.97
CA GLY A 45 -11.98 14.29 10.25
C GLY A 45 -11.06 13.53 11.19
N VAL A 46 -10.26 12.58 10.70
CA VAL A 46 -9.14 12.03 11.48
C VAL A 46 -8.03 13.07 11.55
N GLU A 47 -7.58 13.41 12.76
CA GLU A 47 -6.39 14.24 12.93
C GLU A 47 -5.14 13.49 12.42
N PRO A 48 -4.19 14.16 11.74
CA PRO A 48 -2.98 13.50 11.21
C PRO A 48 -2.21 12.67 12.24
N ARG A 49 -2.11 13.16 13.48
CA ARG A 49 -1.45 12.46 14.60
C ARG A 49 -2.16 11.18 15.06
N ASN A 50 -3.42 11.00 14.68
CA ASN A 50 -4.26 9.87 15.03
C ASN A 50 -4.41 8.87 13.88
N LEU A 51 -3.74 9.11 12.74
CA LEU A 51 -3.71 8.12 11.66
C LEU A 51 -3.04 6.83 12.16
N PRO A 52 -3.58 5.65 11.83
CA PRO A 52 -2.98 4.40 12.28
C PRO A 52 -1.58 4.19 11.69
N GLY A 53 -0.63 3.74 12.53
CA GLY A 53 0.76 3.54 12.12
C GLY A 53 1.07 2.21 11.43
N THR A 54 0.06 1.36 11.17
CA THR A 54 0.25 0.06 10.53
C THR A 54 -0.75 -0.18 9.42
N HIS A 55 -0.34 -0.87 8.35
CA HIS A 55 -1.18 -1.16 7.18
C HIS A 55 -2.54 -1.79 7.54
N PRO A 56 -2.60 -2.86 8.37
CA PRO A 56 -3.89 -3.44 8.73
C PRO A 56 -4.79 -2.46 9.50
N SER A 57 -4.20 -1.66 10.40
CA SER A 57 -4.96 -0.69 11.19
C SER A 57 -5.54 0.44 10.35
N VAL A 58 -4.86 0.86 9.28
CA VAL A 58 -5.40 1.85 8.31
C VAL A 58 -6.70 1.34 7.69
N TYR A 59 -6.70 0.09 7.22
CA TYR A 59 -7.90 -0.52 6.62
C TYR A 59 -9.01 -0.73 7.64
N THR A 60 -8.69 -1.23 8.84
CA THR A 60 -9.68 -1.41 9.91
C THR A 60 -10.35 -0.09 10.30
N GLU A 61 -9.59 1.00 10.43
CA GLU A 61 -10.17 2.31 10.76
C GLU A 61 -11.05 2.85 9.63
N ALA A 62 -10.66 2.62 8.38
CA ALA A 62 -11.47 3.01 7.22
C ALA A 62 -12.80 2.25 7.15
N THR A 63 -12.82 0.96 7.47
CA THR A 63 -14.08 0.19 7.60
C THR A 63 -14.93 0.71 8.75
N ARG A 64 -14.34 0.95 9.93
CA ARG A 64 -15.07 1.45 11.10
C ARG A 64 -15.78 2.78 10.83
N ARG A 65 -15.24 3.60 9.91
CA ARG A 65 -15.83 4.88 9.48
C ARG A 65 -16.72 4.78 8.25
N GLY A 66 -16.94 3.58 7.71
CA GLY A 66 -17.77 3.37 6.51
C GLY A 66 -17.15 3.86 5.20
N ILE A 67 -15.83 4.10 5.16
CA ILE A 67 -15.11 4.50 3.94
C ILE A 67 -14.90 3.30 3.03
N LEU A 68 -14.57 2.15 3.61
CA LEU A 68 -14.44 0.87 2.91
C LEU A 68 -15.48 -0.12 3.45
N SER A 69 -16.00 -0.98 2.57
CA SER A 69 -16.80 -2.12 3.03
C SER A 69 -15.91 -3.18 3.69
N GLU A 70 -16.51 -4.00 4.56
CA GLU A 70 -15.82 -5.13 5.21
C GLU A 70 -15.19 -6.07 4.16
N HIS A 71 -15.94 -6.41 3.12
CA HIS A 71 -15.45 -7.25 2.01
C HIS A 71 -14.21 -6.66 1.30
N VAL A 72 -14.15 -5.34 1.10
CA VAL A 72 -12.97 -4.71 0.47
C VAL A 72 -11.75 -4.81 1.39
N VAL A 73 -11.94 -4.61 2.70
CA VAL A 73 -10.84 -4.68 3.66
C VAL A 73 -10.34 -6.09 3.88
N GLU A 74 -11.21 -7.10 3.92
CA GLU A 74 -10.80 -8.51 3.95
C GLU A 74 -9.92 -8.83 2.75
N ASN A 75 -10.35 -8.44 1.54
CA ASN A 75 -9.56 -8.67 0.33
C ASN A 75 -8.20 -7.95 0.35
N LEU A 76 -8.15 -6.69 0.79
CA LEU A 76 -6.89 -5.93 0.89
C LEU A 76 -5.95 -6.53 1.93
N GLN A 77 -6.47 -6.92 3.10
CA GLN A 77 -5.69 -7.56 4.16
C GLN A 77 -5.17 -8.93 3.73
N ASP A 78 -5.98 -9.74 3.04
CA ASP A 78 -5.55 -11.01 2.48
C ASP A 78 -4.52 -10.82 1.37
N LEU A 79 -4.70 -9.82 0.51
CA LEU A 79 -3.70 -9.47 -0.50
C LEU A 79 -2.37 -9.10 0.17
N TRP A 80 -2.39 -8.25 1.20
CA TRP A 80 -1.20 -7.84 1.94
C TRP A 80 -0.54 -9.01 2.67
N ARG A 81 -1.31 -9.80 3.43
CA ARG A 81 -0.83 -10.95 4.19
C ARG A 81 -0.23 -12.02 3.28
N ASN A 82 -0.90 -12.34 2.17
CA ASN A 82 -0.40 -13.31 1.19
C ASN A 82 0.81 -12.79 0.42
N HIS A 83 1.01 -11.47 0.33
CA HIS A 83 2.24 -10.91 -0.24
C HIS A 83 3.40 -10.99 0.77
N ARG A 84 3.15 -10.54 2.01
CA ARG A 84 4.14 -10.51 3.09
C ARG A 84 4.61 -11.92 3.48
N ALA A 85 3.69 -12.87 3.65
CA ALA A 85 4.03 -14.25 3.99
C ALA A 85 4.88 -14.92 2.89
N ARG A 86 4.52 -14.72 1.62
CA ARG A 86 5.22 -15.34 0.49
C ARG A 86 6.60 -14.72 0.21
N THR A 87 6.73 -13.41 0.41
CA THR A 87 8.03 -12.71 0.34
C THR A 87 8.96 -13.18 1.46
N TYR A 88 8.44 -13.34 2.68
CA TYR A 88 9.22 -13.75 3.85
C TYR A 88 9.71 -15.21 3.77
N TYR A 89 8.85 -16.14 3.32
CA TYR A 89 9.21 -17.56 3.26
C TYR A 89 9.85 -18.00 1.94
N GLN A 90 10.03 -17.09 0.97
CA GLN A 90 10.55 -17.36 -0.38
C GLN A 90 9.83 -18.49 -1.16
N ASP A 91 8.73 -19.00 -0.62
CA ASP A 91 8.02 -20.20 -1.09
C ASP A 91 6.86 -19.86 -2.05
N GLY A 92 6.77 -18.60 -2.48
CA GLY A 92 5.77 -18.16 -3.42
C GLY A 92 6.21 -16.89 -4.11
N LEU A 93 6.99 -17.02 -5.18
CA LEU A 93 7.28 -15.89 -6.06
C LEU A 93 5.97 -15.13 -6.35
N ALA A 94 6.01 -13.80 -6.21
CA ALA A 94 4.97 -12.96 -6.77
C ALA A 94 4.80 -13.35 -8.24
N THR A 95 3.58 -13.73 -8.64
CA THR A 95 3.30 -14.01 -10.04
C THR A 95 3.18 -12.69 -10.77
N ARG A 96 3.60 -12.67 -12.03
CA ARG A 96 3.40 -11.52 -12.92
C ARG A 96 1.95 -11.04 -12.93
N GLU A 97 1.00 -11.97 -13.01
CA GLU A 97 -0.43 -11.69 -12.97
C GLU A 97 -0.83 -10.94 -11.69
N ARG A 98 -0.33 -11.37 -10.52
CA ARG A 98 -0.64 -10.71 -9.26
C ARG A 98 -0.06 -9.29 -9.21
N ALA A 99 1.15 -9.11 -9.74
CA ALA A 99 1.76 -7.79 -9.83
C ALA A 99 0.96 -6.87 -10.76
N GLU A 100 0.52 -7.37 -11.91
CA GLU A 100 -0.34 -6.64 -12.86
C GLU A 100 -1.66 -6.22 -12.22
N ARG A 101 -2.38 -7.15 -11.56
CA ARG A 101 -3.65 -6.85 -10.88
C ARG A 101 -3.50 -5.86 -9.72
N THR A 102 -2.41 -5.96 -8.96
CA THR A 102 -2.14 -5.00 -7.86
C THR A 102 -1.82 -3.61 -8.42
N TYR A 103 -1.06 -3.56 -9.50
CA TYR A 103 -0.74 -2.31 -10.20
C TYR A 103 -1.99 -1.66 -10.81
N GLU A 104 -2.89 -2.44 -11.41
CA GLU A 104 -4.19 -1.97 -11.92
C GLU A 104 -5.02 -1.36 -10.79
N LEU A 105 -5.18 -2.05 -9.67
CA LEU A 105 -5.89 -1.52 -8.49
C LEU A 105 -5.28 -0.20 -8.00
N ALA A 106 -3.95 -0.11 -7.94
CA ALA A 106 -3.25 1.11 -7.54
C ALA A 106 -3.49 2.26 -8.53
N SER A 107 -3.52 1.96 -9.83
CA SER A 107 -3.76 2.93 -10.90
C SER A 107 -5.20 3.45 -10.84
N GLU A 108 -6.19 2.56 -10.72
CA GLU A 108 -7.61 2.93 -10.56
C GLU A 108 -7.84 3.74 -9.28
N THR A 109 -7.20 3.35 -8.17
CA THR A 109 -7.28 4.09 -6.91
C THR A 109 -6.69 5.50 -7.05
N HIS A 110 -5.53 5.61 -7.71
CA HIS A 110 -4.91 6.90 -7.99
C HIS A 110 -5.82 7.79 -8.84
N GLU A 111 -6.34 7.25 -9.95
CA GLU A 111 -7.28 7.95 -10.83
C GLU A 111 -8.53 8.41 -10.09
N TYR A 112 -9.09 7.58 -9.22
CA TYR A 112 -10.22 7.94 -8.38
C TYR A 112 -9.89 9.11 -7.44
N VAL A 113 -8.71 9.14 -6.82
CA VAL A 113 -8.32 10.21 -5.90
C VAL A 113 -8.07 11.52 -6.65
N VAL A 114 -7.32 11.50 -7.75
CA VAL A 114 -6.92 12.75 -8.46
C VAL A 114 -8.08 13.41 -9.20
N ASN A 115 -9.10 12.64 -9.60
CA ASN A 115 -10.26 13.15 -10.31
C ASN A 115 -11.40 13.59 -9.38
N GLN A 116 -11.21 13.53 -8.06
CA GLN A 116 -12.21 14.02 -7.13
C GLN A 116 -12.18 15.54 -7.02
N PRO A 117 -13.36 16.20 -7.01
CA PRO A 117 -13.41 17.64 -6.76
C PRO A 117 -12.87 17.90 -5.36
N ALA A 118 -11.80 18.71 -5.29
CA ALA A 118 -11.22 19.10 -4.01
C ALA A 118 -12.31 19.74 -3.15
N LYS A 119 -12.61 19.16 -1.98
CA LYS A 119 -13.39 19.87 -0.97
C LYS A 119 -12.57 21.10 -0.60
N LYS A 120 -13.09 22.29 -0.88
CA LYS A 120 -12.51 23.52 -0.33
C LYS A 120 -12.61 23.40 1.19
N HIS A 121 -11.49 23.10 1.84
CA HIS A 121 -11.38 23.34 3.27
C HIS A 121 -11.45 24.86 3.43
N GLU A 122 -12.64 25.35 3.76
CA GLU A 122 -12.77 26.71 4.24
C GLU A 122 -12.01 26.75 5.57
N CYS A 123 -10.82 27.33 5.56
CA CYS A 123 -10.14 27.68 6.79
C CYS A 123 -11.04 28.68 7.51
N ILE A 124 -11.75 28.23 8.54
CA ILE A 124 -12.38 29.12 9.50
C ILE A 124 -11.21 29.74 10.27
N GLY A 125 -10.89 30.99 9.94
CA GLY A 125 -9.66 31.66 10.35
C GLY A 125 -9.48 31.80 11.87
N GLY A 126 -8.22 32.01 12.24
CA GLY A 126 -7.73 32.48 13.53
C GLY A 126 -6.31 33.01 13.36
#